data_AF-A0A0F9TAR6-F1
#
_entry.id   AF-A0A0F9TAR6-F1
#
_cell.length_a   1.000
_cell.length_b   1.000
_cell.length_c   1.000
_cell.angle_alpha   90.00
_cell.angle_beta   90.00
_cell.angle_gamma   90.00
#
_symmetry.space_group_name_H-M   'P 1'
#
loop_
_entity.id
_entity.type
_entity.pdbx_description
1 polymer ?
#
loop_
_entity_poly.entity_id
_entity_poly.type
_entity_poly.pdbx_seq_one_letter_code
_entity_poly.pdbx_strand_id
1 'polypeptide(L)' 'MNTPDLVGVLVARYGSLNAASRETKIPLTTLFRLHSGEHKEPTLDTLRKIAAALGQPLHEVVRQLESDAT' A
#
# COMPACT_ATOMS: atom_id res chain seq x y z
N MET A 1 -10.07 5.85 -2.46
CA MET A 1 -9.02 5.46 -1.49
C MET A 1 -7.69 5.86 -2.06
N ASN A 2 -6.87 6.60 -1.32
CA ASN A 2 -5.54 7.02 -1.80
C ASN A 2 -4.43 6.05 -1.36
N THR A 3 -3.23 6.27 -1.87
CA THR A 3 -2.01 5.52 -1.54
C THR A 3 -1.72 5.49 -0.02
N PRO A 4 -1.76 6.62 0.72
CA PRO A 4 -1.64 6.60 2.18
C PRO A 4 -2.63 5.67 2.88
N ASP A 5 -3.91 5.72 2.51
CA ASP A 5 -4.96 4.91 3.13
C ASP A 5 -4.71 3.41 2.91
N LEU A 6 -4.28 3.03 1.70
CA LEU A 6 -3.90 1.67 1.36
C LEU A 6 -2.78 1.14 2.27
N VAL A 7 -1.76 1.96 2.52
CA VAL A 7 -0.72 1.61 3.49
C VAL A 7 -1.26 1.61 4.92
N GLY A 8 -2.18 2.53 5.26
CA GLY A 8 -2.87 2.57 6.54
C GLY A 8 -3.62 1.27 6.86
N VAL A 9 -4.26 0.64 5.87
CA VAL A 9 -4.90 -0.67 6.02
C VAL A 9 -3.87 -1.75 6.36
N LEU A 10 -2.70 -1.75 5.72
CA LEU A 10 -1.62 -2.69 6.06
C LEU A 10 -1.11 -2.46 7.48
N VAL A 11 -0.95 -1.21 7.88
CA VAL A 11 -0.54 -0.85 9.25
C VAL A 11 -1.58 -1.31 10.27
N ALA A 12 -2.86 -1.13 10.00
CA ALA A 12 -3.93 -1.63 10.88
C ALA A 12 -3.94 -3.16 10.98
N ARG A 13 -3.70 -3.87 9.86
CA ARG A 13 -3.64 -5.33 9.80
C ARG A 13 -2.43 -5.92 10.54
N TYR A 14 -1.25 -5.31 10.38
CA TYR A 14 0.01 -5.85 10.92
C TYR A 14 0.49 -5.14 12.19
N GLY A 15 -0.21 -4.09 12.63
CA GLY A 15 0.03 -3.35 13.87
C GLY A 15 1.05 -2.20 13.77
N SER A 16 1.95 -2.20 12.78
CA SER A 16 2.90 -1.09 12.55
C SER A 16 3.45 -1.07 11.13
N LEU A 17 4.02 0.06 10.69
CA LEU A 17 4.75 0.16 9.42
C LEU A 17 5.93 -0.83 9.35
N ASN A 18 6.63 -1.04 10.47
CA ASN A 18 7.74 -1.99 10.54
C ASN A 18 7.27 -3.44 10.33
N ALA A 19 6.16 -3.83 10.96
CA ALA A 19 5.58 -5.15 10.79
C ALA A 19 5.06 -5.33 9.35
N ALA A 20 4.33 -4.35 8.82
CA ALA A 20 3.86 -4.36 7.43
C ALA A 20 5.01 -4.49 6.42
N SER A 21 6.13 -3.80 6.64
CA SER A 21 7.32 -3.92 5.79
C SER A 21 7.88 -5.34 5.75
N ARG A 22 7.96 -6.01 6.91
CA ARG A 22 8.47 -7.39 7.01
C ARG A 22 7.56 -8.39 6.33
N GLU A 23 6.25 -8.29 6.60
CA GLU A 23 5.25 -9.22 6.05
C GLU A 23 5.08 -9.06 4.53
N THR A 24 5.06 -7.83 4.03
CA THR A 24 4.84 -7.55 2.60
C THR A 24 6.12 -7.56 1.76
N LYS A 25 7.30 -7.62 2.41
CA LYS A 25 8.62 -7.48 1.76
C LYS A 25 8.75 -6.18 0.95
N ILE A 26 8.07 -5.12 1.38
CA ILE A 26 8.23 -3.76 0.86
C ILE A 26 9.21 -3.03 1.78
N PRO A 27 10.23 -2.33 1.25
CA PRO A 27 11.15 -1.56 2.08
C PRO A 27 10.42 -0.57 2.99
N LEU A 28 10.84 -0.49 4.25
CA LEU A 28 10.23 0.40 5.24
C LEU A 28 10.20 1.86 4.78
N THR A 29 11.29 2.33 4.17
CA THR A 29 11.39 3.69 3.63
C THR A 29 10.37 3.94 2.52
N THR A 30 10.11 2.94 1.67
CA THR A 30 9.06 3.01 0.65
C THR A 30 7.68 3.08 1.29
N LEU A 31 7.34 2.20 2.23
CA LEU A 31 6.06 2.26 2.92
C LEU A 31 5.87 3.57 3.68
N PHE A 32 6.91 4.09 4.33
CA PHE A 32 6.86 5.36 5.04
C PHE A 32 6.54 6.52 4.09
N ARG A 33 7.22 6.62 2.94
CA ARG A 33 6.98 7.67 1.94
C ARG A 33 5.61 7.59 1.29
N LEU A 34 5.10 6.38 1.07
CA LEU A 34 3.75 6.15 0.56
C LEU A 34 2.69 6.54 1.60
N HIS A 35 2.92 6.17 2.86
CA HIS A 35 2.03 6.51 3.98
C HIS A 35 2.03 8.01 4.31
N SER A 36 3.18 8.68 4.20
CA SER A 36 3.29 10.13 4.45
C SER A 36 2.77 11.00 3.29
N GLY A 37 2.50 10.40 2.12
CA GLY A 37 2.12 11.11 0.91
C GLY A 37 3.30 11.83 0.21
N GLU A 38 4.53 11.69 0.71
CA GLU A 38 5.75 12.20 0.06
C GLU A 38 5.96 11.56 -1.32
N HIS A 39 5.58 10.29 -1.46
CA HIS A 39 5.57 9.56 -2.71
C HIS A 39 4.14 9.16 -3.06
N LYS A 40 3.57 9.78 -4.09
CA LYS A 40 2.15 9.60 -4.43
C LYS A 40 1.87 8.27 -5.16
N GLU A 41 2.83 7.78 -5.93
CA GLU A 41 2.61 6.69 -6.88
C GLU A 41 3.45 5.46 -6.54
N PRO A 42 2.85 4.39 -5.98
CA PRO A 42 3.57 3.14 -5.80
C PRO A 42 3.94 2.51 -7.15
N THR A 43 5.10 1.87 -7.20
CA THR A 43 5.48 1.08 -8.37
C THR A 43 4.55 -0.13 -8.56
N LEU A 44 4.48 -0.68 -9.77
CA LEU A 44 3.66 -1.88 -10.07
C LEU A 44 4.03 -3.08 -9.17
N ASP A 45 5.32 -3.27 -8.87
CA ASP A 45 5.77 -4.32 -7.94
C ASP A 45 5.25 -4.07 -6.52
N THR A 46 5.28 -2.82 -6.06
CA THR A 46 4.73 -2.44 -4.77
C THR A 46 3.23 -2.69 -4.71
N LEU A 47 2.48 -2.30 -5.75
CA LEU A 47 1.04 -2.56 -5.84
C LEU A 47 0.71 -4.06 -5.81
N ARG A 48 1.51 -4.90 -6.50
CA ARG A 48 1.35 -6.36 -6.44
C ARG A 48 1.53 -6.91 -5.04
N LYS A 49 2.55 -6.43 -4.31
CA LYS A 49 2.82 -6.84 -2.92
C LYS A 49 1.70 -6.39 -1.98
N ILE A 50 1.21 -5.16 -2.14
CA ILE A 50 0.06 -4.65 -1.37
C ILE A 50 -1.18 -5.51 -1.65
N ALA A 51 -1.51 -5.77 -2.92
CA ALA A 51 -2.65 -6.59 -3.30
C ALA A 51 -2.59 -8.01 -2.70
N ALA A 52 -1.42 -8.65 -2.77
CA ALA A 52 -1.19 -9.95 -2.15
C ALA A 52 -1.41 -9.91 -0.62
N ALA A 53 -0.89 -8.87 0.06
CA ALA A 53 -1.05 -8.69 1.50
C ALA A 53 -2.49 -8.39 1.92
N LEU A 54 -3.27 -7.76 1.04
CA LEU A 54 -4.69 -7.51 1.24
C LEU A 54 -5.56 -8.74 0.94
N GLY A 55 -5.03 -9.73 0.22
CA GLY A 55 -5.80 -10.86 -0.28
C GLY A 55 -6.74 -10.45 -1.42
N GLN A 56 -6.37 -9.41 -2.17
CA GLN A 56 -7.17 -8.83 -3.25
C GLN A 56 -6.47 -9.01 -4.60
N PRO A 57 -7.21 -9.17 -5.70
CA PRO A 57 -6.65 -9.06 -7.03
C PRO A 57 -6.06 -7.67 -7.27
N LEU A 58 -4.96 -7.58 -8.04
CA LEU A 58 -4.32 -6.31 -8.36
C LEU A 58 -5.27 -5.30 -9.01
N HIS A 59 -6.16 -5.75 -9.91
CA HIS A 59 -7.10 -4.87 -10.59
C HIS A 59 -8.10 -4.20 -9.63
N GLU A 60 -8.49 -4.87 -8.53
CA GLU A 60 -9.35 -4.26 -7.52
C GLU A 60 -8.63 -3.13 -6.76
N VAL A 61 -7.36 -3.34 -6.41
CA VAL A 61 -6.53 -2.32 -5.76
C VAL A 61 -6.33 -1.11 -6.67
N VAL A 62 -6.06 -1.34 -7.96
CA VAL A 62 -5.92 -0.26 -8.94
C VAL A 62 -7.23 0.51 -9.10
N ARG A 63 -8.37 -0.18 -9.23
CA ARG A 63 -9.70 0.46 -9.32
C ARG A 63 -10.01 1.34 -8.10
N GLN A 64 -9.63 0.92 -6.90
CA GLN A 64 -9.83 1.69 -5.67
C GLN A 64 -9.00 2.98 -5.64
N LEU A 65 -7.80 2.96 -6.21
CA LEU A 65 -6.93 4.12 -6.37
C LEU A 65 -7.46 5.08 -7.45
N GLU A 66 -7.92 4.57 -8.58
CA GLU A 66 -8.48 5.38 -9.67
C GLU A 66 -9.78 6.07 -9.27
N SER A 67 -10.62 5.40 -8.46
CA SER A 67 -11.88 5.97 -7.97
C SER A 67 -11.70 7.16 -7.03
N ASP A 68 -10.50 7.39 -6.49
CA ASP A 68 -10.16 8.54 -5.63
C ASP A 68 -9.60 9.74 -6.40
N ALA A 69 -9.10 9.49 -7.61
CA ALA A 69 -8.46 10.51 -8.44
C ALA A 69 -9.48 11.32 -9.28
N THR A 70 -10.78 11.04 -9.11
CA THR A 70 -11.90 11.65 -9.83
C THR A 70 -12.75 12.48 -8.87
#